data_AF-A0A6G0X803-F1
#
_entry.id   AF-A0A6G0X803-F1
#
_cell.length_a   1.000
_cell.length_b   1.000
_cell.length_c   1.000
_cell.angle_alpha   90.00
_cell.angle_beta   90.00
_cell.angle_gamma   90.00
#
_symmetry.space_group_name_H-M   'P 1'
#
loop_
_entity.id
_entity.type
_entity.pdbx_description
1 polymer ?
#
loop_
_entity_poly.entity_id
_entity_poly.type
_entity_poly.pdbx_seq_one_letter_code
_entity_poly.pdbx_strand_id
1 'polypeptide(L)'
;MATTKTARQLASTPALQRLPELRVIEDVQARRELTAQVHEILLAEWKQDRRWRGGARHLIDDVHSWFRQGFATLAELAKSRQSVDVAAFQQWNRMLHHHHGYEDRMWFPHLEHLHPESHDEIEILEKDHRKLVELETRIAGGDYEALIEFVEHLMDHLNREEMLSVPWLLEGTGGL
;
A
#
# COMPACT_ATOMS: atom_id res chain seq x y z
N MET A 1 -3.29 20.07 11.45
CA MET A 1 -3.15 21.07 10.36
C MET A 1 -3.32 20.32 9.05
N ALA A 2 -4.34 20.63 8.25
CA ALA A 2 -4.47 20.03 6.92
C ALA A 2 -3.29 20.46 6.04
N THR A 3 -2.69 19.53 5.31
CA THR A 3 -1.63 19.86 4.34
C THR A 3 -2.21 20.76 3.25
N THR A 4 -1.59 21.91 3.02
CA THR A 4 -1.95 22.85 1.94
C THR A 4 -1.27 22.50 0.62
N LYS A 5 -0.45 21.44 0.58
CA LYS A 5 0.29 21.03 -0.60
C LYS A 5 -0.61 20.21 -1.53
N THR A 6 -0.51 20.52 -2.82
CA THR A 6 -1.08 19.72 -3.91
C THR A 6 -0.36 18.37 -4.04
N ALA A 7 -1.00 17.39 -4.70
CA ALA A 7 -0.39 16.10 -4.98
C ALA A 7 0.98 16.21 -5.65
N ARG A 8 1.15 17.12 -6.61
CA ARG A 8 2.43 17.35 -7.30
C ARG A 8 3.51 17.90 -6.37
N GLN A 9 3.15 18.82 -5.47
CA GLN A 9 4.10 19.35 -4.49
C GLN A 9 4.54 18.26 -3.49
N LEU A 10 3.63 17.38 -3.10
CA LEU A 10 3.96 16.23 -2.26
C LEU A 10 4.83 15.21 -3.01
N ALA A 11 4.53 14.90 -4.27
CA ALA A 11 5.33 14.00 -5.09
C ALA A 11 6.80 14.48 -5.21
N SER A 12 7.05 15.79 -5.31
CA SER A 12 8.41 16.34 -5.34
C SER A 12 9.15 16.32 -3.98
N THR A 13 8.48 15.96 -2.89
CA THR A 13 9.08 15.85 -1.54
C THR A 13 9.69 14.46 -1.35
N PRO A 14 10.84 14.29 -0.66
CA PRO A 14 11.39 12.96 -0.34
C PRO A 14 10.40 12.06 0.41
N ALA A 15 10.49 10.74 0.23
CA ALA A 15 9.52 9.78 0.79
C ALA A 15 9.29 9.95 2.30
N LEU A 16 10.36 10.05 3.09
CA LEU A 16 10.30 10.17 4.56
C LEU A 16 9.79 11.53 5.07
N GLN A 17 9.68 12.53 4.20
CA GLN A 17 9.00 13.79 4.52
C GLN A 17 7.55 13.78 4.03
N ARG A 18 7.31 13.14 2.89
CA ARG A 18 6.01 13.04 2.23
C ARG A 18 5.00 12.23 3.03
N LEU A 19 5.40 11.05 3.53
CA LEU A 19 4.51 10.12 4.22
C LEU A 19 3.95 10.71 5.54
N PRO A 20 4.76 11.37 6.41
CA PRO A 20 4.22 12.10 7.55
C PRO A 20 3.22 13.20 7.18
N GLU A 21 3.45 13.93 6.07
CA GLU A 21 2.53 14.99 5.62
C GLU A 21 1.18 14.44 5.15
N LEU A 22 1.16 13.26 4.54
CA LEU A 22 -0.08 12.56 4.22
C LEU A 22 -0.78 12.07 5.49
N ARG A 23 0.00 11.56 6.47
CA ARG A 23 -0.53 10.99 7.71
C ARG A 23 -1.31 11.98 8.58
N VAL A 24 -0.90 13.25 8.61
CA VAL A 24 -1.56 14.29 9.43
C VAL A 24 -2.94 14.73 8.90
N ILE A 25 -3.36 14.20 7.75
CA ILE A 25 -4.71 14.42 7.23
C ILE A 25 -5.69 13.56 8.03
N GLU A 26 -6.59 14.23 8.77
CA GLU A 26 -7.55 13.59 9.68
C GLU A 26 -8.68 12.88 8.93
N ASP A 27 -9.16 13.44 7.83
CA ASP A 27 -10.14 12.79 6.97
C ASP A 27 -9.46 11.65 6.21
N VAL A 28 -9.81 10.42 6.59
CA VAL A 28 -9.24 9.20 6.04
C VAL A 28 -9.49 9.10 4.54
N GLN A 29 -10.66 9.51 4.05
CA GLN A 29 -10.99 9.40 2.64
C GLN A 29 -10.20 10.42 1.82
N ALA A 30 -10.16 11.67 2.29
CA ALA A 30 -9.34 12.71 1.66
C ALA A 30 -7.84 12.32 1.65
N ARG A 31 -7.35 11.70 2.72
CA ARG A 31 -5.98 11.18 2.80
C ARG A 31 -5.71 10.10 1.76
N ARG A 32 -6.58 9.11 1.64
CA ARG A 32 -6.45 8.01 0.68
C ARG A 32 -6.46 8.52 -0.76
N GLU A 33 -7.37 9.44 -1.07
CA GLU A 33 -7.46 10.06 -2.39
C GLU A 33 -6.19 10.83 -2.74
N LEU A 34 -5.67 11.65 -1.82
CA LEU A 34 -4.43 12.38 -2.03
C LEU A 34 -3.23 11.44 -2.16
N THR A 35 -3.17 10.39 -1.34
CA THR A 35 -2.13 9.35 -1.41
C THR A 35 -2.14 8.66 -2.77
N ALA A 36 -3.31 8.29 -3.29
CA ALA A 36 -3.44 7.69 -4.62
C ALA A 36 -2.97 8.64 -5.74
N GLN A 37 -3.34 9.93 -5.69
CA GLN A 37 -2.91 10.92 -6.68
C GLN A 37 -1.40 11.14 -6.66
N VAL A 38 -0.81 11.23 -5.47
CA VAL A 38 0.64 11.33 -5.29
C VAL A 38 1.33 10.09 -5.85
N HIS A 39 0.78 8.90 -5.55
CA HIS A 39 1.33 7.63 -6.02
C HIS A 39 1.32 7.55 -7.55
N GLU A 40 0.22 7.95 -8.19
CA GLU A 40 0.10 7.94 -9.65
C GLU A 40 1.18 8.82 -10.32
N ILE A 41 1.44 10.01 -9.77
CA ILE A 41 2.51 10.90 -10.27
C ILE A 41 3.87 10.21 -10.16
N LEU A 42 4.18 9.67 -8.98
CA LEU A 42 5.46 9.01 -8.71
C LEU A 42 5.66 7.76 -9.58
N LEU A 43 4.62 6.95 -9.74
CA LEU A 43 4.64 5.77 -10.58
C LEU A 43 4.99 6.11 -12.03
N ALA A 44 4.41 7.19 -12.56
CA ALA A 44 4.72 7.67 -13.91
C ALA A 44 6.19 8.13 -14.04
N GLU A 45 6.76 8.70 -12.98
CA GLU A 45 8.17 9.11 -12.92
C GLU A 45 9.12 7.91 -12.76
N TRP A 46 8.84 7.01 -11.83
CA TRP A 46 9.64 5.80 -11.57
C TRP A 46 9.73 4.89 -12.79
N LYS A 47 8.64 4.74 -13.55
CA LYS A 47 8.64 3.95 -14.80
C LYS A 47 9.53 4.53 -15.90
N GLN A 48 9.90 5.80 -15.81
CA GLN A 48 10.86 6.44 -16.71
C GLN A 48 12.31 6.33 -16.21
N ASP A 49 12.53 5.92 -14.95
CA ASP A 49 13.88 5.73 -14.43
C ASP A 49 14.59 4.65 -15.24
N ARG A 50 15.81 4.95 -15.69
CA ARG A 50 16.65 3.99 -16.40
C ARG A 50 16.95 2.74 -15.57
N ARG A 51 16.62 2.67 -14.29
CA ARG A 51 16.81 1.51 -13.41
C ARG A 51 15.50 0.77 -13.16
N TRP A 52 14.39 1.19 -13.80
CA TRP A 52 13.10 0.50 -13.80
C TRP A 52 13.22 -0.91 -14.39
N ARG A 53 13.65 -1.84 -13.54
CA ARG A 53 13.95 -3.25 -13.78
C ARG A 53 14.27 -3.90 -12.42
N GLY A 54 14.30 -5.22 -12.37
CA GLY A 54 14.56 -5.93 -11.12
C GLY A 54 13.46 -5.70 -10.07
N GLY A 55 13.86 -5.45 -8.82
CA GLY A 55 12.97 -5.43 -7.66
C GLY A 55 11.83 -4.40 -7.73
N ALA A 56 12.12 -3.15 -8.12
CA ALA A 56 11.09 -2.10 -8.19
C ALA A 56 9.95 -2.44 -9.18
N ARG A 57 10.33 -2.89 -10.38
CA ARG A 57 9.37 -3.35 -11.38
C ARG A 57 8.62 -4.57 -10.87
N HIS A 58 9.33 -5.55 -10.29
CA HIS A 58 8.70 -6.79 -9.82
C HIS A 58 7.64 -6.52 -8.74
N LEU A 59 7.99 -5.69 -7.74
CA LEU A 59 7.08 -5.28 -6.68
C LEU A 59 5.80 -4.67 -7.26
N ILE A 60 5.94 -3.66 -8.12
CA ILE A 60 4.80 -2.90 -8.64
C ILE A 60 4.03 -3.68 -9.71
N ASP A 61 4.70 -4.08 -10.79
CA ASP A 61 4.05 -4.55 -12.01
C ASP A 61 3.64 -6.03 -11.90
N ASP A 62 4.32 -6.84 -11.08
CA ASP A 62 4.05 -8.28 -10.99
C ASP A 62 3.32 -8.68 -9.70
N VAL A 63 3.69 -8.11 -8.55
CA VAL A 63 3.15 -8.51 -7.23
C VAL A 63 1.97 -7.63 -6.82
N HIS A 64 2.19 -6.33 -6.60
CA HIS A 64 1.16 -5.42 -6.10
C HIS A 64 0.05 -5.20 -7.13
N SER A 65 0.37 -5.13 -8.42
CA SER A 65 -0.64 -5.03 -9.48
C SER A 65 -1.64 -6.19 -9.42
N TRP A 66 -1.17 -7.39 -9.06
CA TRP A 66 -1.99 -8.60 -8.98
C TRP A 66 -2.95 -8.55 -7.80
N PHE A 67 -2.47 -8.11 -6.62
CA PHE A 67 -3.33 -7.88 -5.46
C PHE A 67 -4.36 -6.78 -5.73
N ARG A 68 -3.93 -5.65 -6.32
CA ARG A 68 -4.83 -4.54 -6.70
C ARG A 68 -5.96 -5.02 -7.58
N GLN A 69 -5.65 -5.76 -8.65
CA GLN A 69 -6.65 -6.29 -9.59
C GLN A 69 -7.56 -7.34 -8.95
N GLY A 70 -6.99 -8.27 -8.18
CA GLY A 70 -7.73 -9.33 -7.51
C GLY A 70 -8.77 -8.79 -6.54
N PHE A 71 -8.34 -7.93 -5.60
CA PHE A 71 -9.22 -7.36 -4.59
C PHE A 71 -10.20 -6.33 -5.15
N ALA A 72 -9.81 -5.52 -6.15
CA ALA A 72 -10.76 -4.62 -6.83
C ALA A 72 -11.87 -5.41 -7.54
N THR A 73 -11.54 -6.53 -8.19
CA THR A 73 -12.53 -7.40 -8.82
C THR A 73 -13.50 -7.99 -7.78
N LEU A 74 -12.99 -8.41 -6.61
CA LEU A 74 -13.84 -8.87 -5.52
C LEU A 74 -14.79 -7.78 -5.02
N ALA A 75 -14.29 -6.56 -4.80
CA ALA A 75 -15.12 -5.44 -4.35
C ALA A 75 -16.22 -5.09 -5.36
N GLU A 76 -15.90 -5.01 -6.66
CA GLU A 76 -16.88 -4.72 -7.71
C GLU A 76 -17.93 -5.82 -7.84
N LEU A 77 -17.52 -7.09 -7.79
CA LEU A 77 -18.47 -8.21 -7.78
C LEU A 77 -19.37 -8.15 -6.54
N ALA A 78 -18.80 -7.89 -5.36
CA ALA A 78 -19.56 -7.82 -4.13
C ALA A 78 -20.55 -6.66 -4.14
N LYS A 79 -20.16 -5.50 -4.67
CA LYS A 79 -21.02 -4.33 -4.86
C LYS A 79 -22.19 -4.64 -5.79
N SER A 80 -21.93 -5.30 -6.93
CA SER A 80 -22.98 -5.68 -7.88
C SER A 80 -23.99 -6.69 -7.30
N ARG A 81 -23.52 -7.57 -6.41
CA ARG A 81 -24.32 -8.66 -5.81
C ARG A 81 -24.86 -8.33 -4.42
N GLN A 82 -24.44 -7.21 -3.83
CA GLN A 82 -24.68 -6.85 -2.42
C GLN A 82 -24.34 -8.01 -1.46
N SER A 83 -23.28 -8.76 -1.75
CA SER A 83 -22.86 -9.94 -0.99
C SER A 83 -21.39 -10.27 -1.22
N VAL A 84 -20.73 -10.81 -0.20
CA VAL A 84 -19.31 -11.19 -0.26
C VAL A 84 -19.16 -12.62 -0.78
N ASP A 85 -18.31 -12.82 -1.78
CA ASP A 85 -17.80 -14.15 -2.12
C ASP A 85 -16.66 -14.53 -1.16
N VAL A 86 -17.05 -15.09 0.00
CA VAL A 86 -16.13 -15.38 1.10
C VAL A 86 -15.04 -16.38 0.67
N ALA A 87 -15.38 -17.36 -0.16
CA ALA A 87 -14.42 -18.36 -0.62
C ALA A 87 -13.35 -17.73 -1.53
N ALA A 88 -13.76 -16.87 -2.46
CA ALA A 88 -12.83 -16.14 -3.32
C ALA A 88 -11.97 -15.16 -2.50
N PHE A 89 -12.56 -14.44 -1.54
CA PHE A 89 -11.81 -13.58 -0.61
C PHE A 89 -10.74 -14.37 0.14
N GLN A 90 -11.09 -15.51 0.76
CA GLN A 90 -10.13 -16.32 1.51
C GLN A 90 -8.98 -16.86 0.65
N GLN A 91 -9.22 -17.13 -0.64
CA GLN A 91 -8.17 -17.54 -1.55
C GLN A 91 -7.13 -16.43 -1.75
N TRP A 92 -7.60 -15.22 -2.08
CA TRP A 92 -6.75 -14.04 -2.19
C TRP A 92 -6.03 -13.71 -0.89
N ASN A 93 -6.76 -13.76 0.21
CA ASN A 93 -6.24 -13.39 1.51
C ASN A 93 -5.11 -14.31 1.99
N ARG A 94 -5.14 -15.61 1.69
CA ARG A 94 -4.01 -16.52 2.00
C ARG A 94 -2.72 -16.11 1.30
N MET A 95 -2.81 -15.59 0.08
CA MET A 95 -1.66 -15.18 -0.71
C MET A 95 -1.13 -13.83 -0.19
N LEU A 96 -2.05 -12.93 0.18
CA LEU A 96 -1.71 -11.67 0.83
C LEU A 96 -1.03 -11.89 2.19
N HIS A 97 -1.53 -12.81 3.02
CA HIS A 97 -0.88 -13.23 4.27
C HIS A 97 0.55 -13.74 4.07
N HIS A 98 0.79 -14.49 3.00
CA HIS A 98 2.14 -14.97 2.69
C HIS A 98 3.08 -13.81 2.34
N HIS A 99 2.59 -12.86 1.55
CA HIS A 99 3.30 -11.64 1.16
C HIS A 99 3.62 -10.74 2.36
N HIS A 100 2.61 -10.33 3.13
CA HIS A 100 2.83 -9.53 4.35
C HIS A 100 3.69 -10.28 5.38
N GLY A 101 3.53 -11.60 5.48
CA GLY A 101 4.36 -12.42 6.34
C GLY A 101 5.83 -12.48 5.89
N TYR A 102 6.15 -12.25 4.62
CA TYR A 102 7.54 -12.05 4.18
C TYR A 102 8.02 -10.65 4.54
N GLU A 103 7.16 -9.63 4.39
CA GLU A 103 7.50 -8.26 4.71
C GLU A 103 7.86 -8.07 6.19
N ASP A 104 6.94 -8.46 7.08
CA ASP A 104 7.08 -8.30 8.53
C ASP A 104 8.32 -9.03 9.08
N ARG A 105 8.69 -10.16 8.48
CA ARG A 105 9.79 -11.00 9.00
C ARG A 105 11.13 -10.74 8.36
N MET A 106 11.16 -10.19 7.14
CA MET A 106 12.38 -10.10 6.35
C MET A 106 12.55 -8.72 5.72
N TRP A 107 11.57 -8.25 4.93
CA TRP A 107 11.75 -7.01 4.16
C TRP A 107 11.82 -5.78 5.06
N PHE A 108 10.82 -5.57 5.92
CA PHE A 108 10.76 -4.39 6.79
C PHE A 108 11.93 -4.37 7.78
N PRO A 109 12.29 -5.47 8.48
CA PRO A 109 13.49 -5.46 9.33
C PRO A 109 14.79 -5.15 8.56
N HIS A 110 14.91 -5.63 7.32
CA HIS A 110 16.08 -5.33 6.49
C HIS A 110 16.11 -3.86 6.05
N LEU A 111 14.96 -3.31 5.66
CA LEU A 111 14.78 -1.92 5.27
C LEU A 111 15.14 -0.99 6.44
N GLU A 112 14.61 -1.27 7.62
CA GLU A 112 14.89 -0.53 8.85
C GLU A 112 16.37 -0.61 9.24
N HIS A 113 17.00 -1.78 9.10
CA HIS A 113 18.42 -1.94 9.39
C HIS A 113 19.30 -1.05 8.48
N LEU A 114 18.97 -0.98 7.19
CA LEU A 114 19.69 -0.15 6.23
C LEU A 114 19.39 1.34 6.42
N HIS A 115 18.19 1.68 6.88
CA HIS A 115 17.69 3.04 7.00
C HIS A 115 16.79 3.21 8.23
N PRO A 116 17.40 3.38 9.41
CA PRO A 116 16.68 3.47 10.68
C PRO A 116 15.67 4.62 10.74
N GLU A 117 15.86 5.67 9.94
CA GLU A 117 14.95 6.80 9.79
C GLU A 117 13.56 6.44 9.23
N SER A 118 13.41 5.22 8.68
CA SER A 118 12.11 4.71 8.19
C SER A 118 11.26 4.01 9.26
N HIS A 119 11.77 3.87 10.49
CA HIS A 119 11.12 3.15 11.59
C HIS A 119 9.63 3.48 11.74
N ASP A 120 9.29 4.77 11.81
CA ASP A 120 7.91 5.22 12.01
C ASP A 120 6.99 4.79 10.84
N GLU A 121 7.49 4.84 9.60
CA GLU A 121 6.70 4.46 8.43
C GLU A 121 6.52 2.95 8.35
N ILE A 122 7.54 2.17 8.72
CA ILE A 122 7.46 0.72 8.84
C ILE A 122 6.44 0.32 9.92
N GLU A 123 6.50 0.94 11.10
CA GLU A 123 5.56 0.64 12.20
C GLU A 123 4.10 0.89 11.76
N ILE A 124 3.88 1.86 10.88
CA ILE A 124 2.56 2.15 10.31
C ILE A 124 2.14 1.08 9.30
N LEU A 125 3.03 0.64 8.40
CA LEU A 125 2.71 -0.45 7.46
C LEU A 125 2.38 -1.75 8.21
N GLU A 126 3.09 -2.06 9.29
CA GLU A 126 2.75 -3.19 10.16
C GLU A 126 1.42 -3.01 10.90
N LYS A 127 1.06 -1.77 11.29
CA LYS A 127 -0.27 -1.46 11.84
C LYS A 127 -1.36 -1.70 10.79
N ASP A 128 -1.11 -1.37 9.53
CA ASP A 128 -2.03 -1.63 8.44
C ASP A 128 -2.25 -3.14 8.25
N HIS A 129 -1.19 -3.95 8.29
CA HIS A 129 -1.31 -5.42 8.26
C HIS A 129 -2.23 -5.93 9.35
N ARG A 130 -2.05 -5.48 10.60
CA ARG A 130 -2.93 -5.86 11.72
C ARG A 130 -4.38 -5.44 11.49
N LYS A 131 -4.61 -4.24 10.96
CA LYS A 131 -5.96 -3.76 10.64
C LYS A 131 -6.63 -4.62 9.55
N LEU A 132 -5.88 -5.05 8.54
CA LEU A 132 -6.39 -5.98 7.53
C LEU A 132 -6.82 -7.31 8.18
N VAL A 133 -5.99 -7.87 9.08
CA VAL A 133 -6.34 -9.09 9.84
C VAL A 133 -7.60 -8.93 10.69
N GLU A 134 -7.79 -7.78 11.34
CA GLU A 134 -9.01 -7.49 12.10
C GLU A 134 -10.27 -7.53 11.22
N LEU A 135 -10.18 -7.01 9.99
CA LEU A 135 -11.30 -6.98 9.04
C LEU A 135 -11.66 -8.37 8.51
N GLU A 136 -10.68 -9.27 8.38
CA GLU A 136 -10.91 -10.64 7.87
C GLU A 136 -12.00 -11.40 8.62
N THR A 137 -12.05 -11.24 9.95
CA THR A 137 -13.06 -11.93 10.78
C THR A 137 -14.47 -11.50 10.41
N ARG A 138 -14.66 -10.20 10.14
CA ARG A 138 -15.96 -9.66 9.70
C ARG A 138 -16.30 -10.13 8.29
N ILE A 139 -15.34 -10.11 7.38
CA ILE A 139 -15.51 -10.53 5.98
C ILE A 139 -15.83 -12.03 5.92
N ALA A 140 -15.23 -12.85 6.77
CA ALA A 140 -15.55 -14.28 6.88
C ALA A 140 -17.02 -14.52 7.30
N GLY A 141 -17.63 -13.58 8.02
CA GLY A 141 -19.05 -13.55 8.33
C GLY A 141 -19.95 -13.01 7.21
N GLY A 142 -19.38 -12.64 6.06
CA GLY A 142 -20.10 -12.07 4.91
C GLY A 142 -20.33 -10.56 4.99
N ASP A 143 -19.64 -9.85 5.88
CA ASP A 143 -19.75 -8.39 6.01
C ASP A 143 -19.20 -7.67 4.77
N TYR A 144 -20.12 -7.14 3.96
CA TYR A 144 -19.82 -6.42 2.73
C TYR A 144 -19.07 -5.11 3.00
N GLU A 145 -19.47 -4.34 4.00
CA GLU A 145 -18.83 -3.07 4.32
C GLU A 145 -17.40 -3.29 4.81
N ALA A 146 -17.16 -4.38 5.55
CA ALA A 146 -15.81 -4.78 5.93
C ALA A 146 -14.94 -5.14 4.72
N LEU A 147 -15.49 -5.75 3.67
CA LEU A 147 -14.75 -6.02 2.43
C LEU A 147 -14.37 -4.72 1.74
N ILE A 148 -15.29 -3.75 1.64
CA ILE A 148 -14.98 -2.46 1.03
C ILE A 148 -13.90 -1.73 1.84
N GLU A 149 -14.04 -1.68 3.16
CA GLU A 149 -13.04 -1.10 4.07
C GLU A 149 -11.67 -1.77 3.91
N PHE A 150 -11.63 -3.10 3.79
CA PHE A 150 -10.40 -3.88 3.57
C PHE A 150 -9.74 -3.51 2.25
N VAL A 151 -10.50 -3.44 1.16
CA VAL A 151 -9.94 -3.15 -0.17
C VAL A 151 -9.41 -1.73 -0.22
N GLU A 152 -10.15 -0.74 0.29
CA GLU A 152 -9.66 0.64 0.36
C GLU A 152 -8.41 0.78 1.22
N HIS A 153 -8.38 0.09 2.37
CA HIS A 153 -7.21 0.08 3.25
C HIS A 153 -6.01 -0.58 2.58
N LEU A 154 -6.20 -1.70 1.89
CA LEU A 154 -5.15 -2.36 1.12
C LEU A 154 -4.62 -1.47 -0.01
N MET A 155 -5.47 -0.78 -0.78
CA MET A 155 -4.99 0.10 -1.84
C MET A 155 -4.13 1.24 -1.31
N ASP A 156 -4.52 1.83 -0.18
CA ASP A 156 -3.77 2.88 0.50
C ASP A 156 -2.45 2.37 1.07
N HIS A 157 -2.48 1.21 1.73
CA HIS A 157 -1.30 0.52 2.25
C HIS A 157 -0.28 0.27 1.14
N LEU A 158 -0.68 -0.38 0.04
CA LEU A 158 0.21 -0.66 -1.09
C LEU A 158 0.78 0.62 -1.71
N ASN A 159 0.00 1.70 -1.79
CA ASN A 159 0.51 2.99 -2.28
C ASN A 159 1.61 3.55 -1.36
N ARG A 160 1.41 3.49 -0.04
CA ARG A 160 2.38 4.01 0.94
C ARG A 160 3.63 3.13 1.01
N GLU A 161 3.46 1.82 0.95
CA GLU A 161 4.57 0.88 0.87
C GLU A 161 5.39 1.11 -0.41
N GLU A 162 4.76 1.27 -1.58
CA GLU A 162 5.47 1.57 -2.83
C GLU A 162 6.22 2.91 -2.74
N MET A 163 5.61 3.95 -2.16
CA MET A 163 6.28 5.23 -1.90
C MET A 163 7.50 5.13 -0.98
N LEU A 164 7.52 4.15 -0.09
CA LEU A 164 8.66 3.86 0.76
C LEU A 164 9.67 2.97 0.03
N SER A 165 9.29 1.79 -0.45
CA SER A 165 10.19 0.77 -0.97
C SER A 165 10.81 1.10 -2.34
N VAL A 166 10.05 1.75 -3.24
CA VAL A 166 10.47 1.90 -4.65
C VAL A 166 11.68 2.81 -4.84
N PRO A 167 11.78 4.00 -4.20
CA PRO A 167 12.98 4.83 -4.33
C PRO A 167 14.27 4.05 -4.03
N TRP A 168 14.20 3.13 -3.06
CA TRP A 168 15.32 2.38 -2.51
C TRP A 168 15.72 1.24 -3.43
N LEU A 169 14.71 0.57 -4.00
CA LEU A 169 14.89 -0.43 -5.04
C LEU A 169 15.45 0.17 -6.34
N LEU A 170 15.11 1.42 -6.66
CA LEU A 170 15.64 2.12 -7.83
C LEU A 170 17.06 2.64 -7.61
N GLU A 171 17.42 3.06 -6.39
CA GLU A 171 18.79 3.48 -6.07
C GLU A 171 19.83 2.38 -6.22
N GLY A 172 19.40 1.11 -6.25
CA GLY A 172 20.27 -0.05 -6.49
C GLY A 172 21.13 -0.43 -5.30
N THR A 173 21.10 0.37 -4.21
CA THR A 173 21.79 0.09 -2.94
C THR A 173 21.05 0.59 -1.69
N GLY A 174 19.81 1.10 -1.78
CA GLY A 174 19.16 1.78 -0.64
C GLY A 174 19.92 3.05 -0.22
N GLY A 175 19.60 4.21 -0.79
CA GLY A 175 20.36 5.43 -0.51
C GLY A 175 19.60 6.70 -0.89
N LEU A 176 18.77 7.16 0.06
CA LEU A 176 17.89 8.35 0.11
C LEU A 176 18.11 9.50 -0.88
#